data_AF-W7YTS4-F1
#
_entry.id   AF-W7YTS4-F1
#
_cell.length_a   1.000
_cell.length_b   1.000
_cell.length_c   1.000
_cell.angle_alpha   90.00
_cell.angle_beta   90.00
_cell.angle_gamma   90.00
#
_symmetry.space_group_name_H-M   'P 1'
#
loop_
_entity.id
_entity.type
_entity.pdbx_description
1 polymer ?
#
loop_
_entity_poly.entity_id
_entity_poly.type
_entity_poly.pdbx_seq_one_letter_code
_entity_poly.pdbx_strand_id
1 'polypeptide(L)' 'MKMGGIFVSNHVCDKMLSQQEEMVLALVELQTRVLGYPSHNIPEEKLKKTLSEADFGEFITKQPDGSYAYPTLLLSVKK' A
#
# COMPACT_ATOMS: atom_id res chain seq x y z
N MET A 1 -17.11 -0.11 9.48
CA MET A 1 -17.97 -0.01 8.26
C MET A 1 -19.18 -0.91 8.44
N LYS A 2 -20.28 -0.65 7.71
CA LYS A 2 -21.44 -1.56 7.68
C LYS A 2 -21.07 -2.85 6.93
N MET A 3 -21.75 -3.95 7.25
CA MET A 3 -21.65 -5.21 6.52
C MET A 3 -21.93 -4.97 5.03
N GLY A 4 -21.07 -5.49 4.15
CA GLY A 4 -21.10 -5.24 2.71
C GLY A 4 -20.39 -3.96 2.25
N GLY A 5 -19.80 -3.17 3.15
CA GLY A 5 -19.01 -2.00 2.78
C GLY A 5 -17.65 -2.39 2.18
N ILE A 6 -17.15 -1.58 1.25
CA ILE A 6 -15.85 -1.80 0.58
C ILE A 6 -14.82 -0.81 1.11
N PHE A 7 -13.71 -1.34 1.63
CA PHE A 7 -12.52 -0.58 1.96
C PHE A 7 -11.63 -0.56 0.73
N VAL A 8 -11.12 0.60 0.35
CA VAL A 8 -10.16 0.76 -0.75
C VAL A 8 -8.98 1.54 -0.23
N SER A 9 -7.78 1.03 -0.48
CA SER A 9 -6.53 1.66 -0.08
C SER A 9 -5.50 1.61 -1.18
N ASN A 10 -4.75 2.71 -1.32
CA ASN A 10 -3.63 2.82 -2.22
C ASN A 10 -2.37 3.11 -1.40
N HIS A 11 -1.46 2.16 -1.33
CA HIS A 11 -0.25 2.26 -0.50
C HIS A 11 1.00 2.12 -1.37
N VAL A 12 2.10 2.76 -0.96
CA VAL A 12 3.42 2.44 -1.53
C VAL A 12 3.71 0.96 -1.23
N CYS A 13 3.99 0.20 -2.29
CA CYS A 13 4.25 -1.22 -2.19
C CYS A 13 5.64 -1.45 -1.59
N ASP A 14 5.80 -2.50 -0.79
CA ASP A 14 7.10 -2.97 -0.30
C ASP A 14 7.90 -3.72 -1.38
N LYS A 15 7.26 -4.06 -2.50
CA LYS A 15 7.89 -4.69 -3.67
C LYS A 15 8.28 -3.64 -4.71
N MET A 16 9.58 -3.58 -5.01
CA MET A 16 10.14 -2.73 -6.07
C MET A 16 10.32 -3.53 -7.35
N LEU A 17 10.04 -2.92 -8.52
CA LEU A 17 10.29 -3.56 -9.82
C LEU A 17 11.73 -3.30 -10.29
N SER A 18 12.38 -2.26 -9.76
CA SER A 18 13.79 -1.96 -10.05
C SER A 18 14.49 -1.21 -8.91
N GLN A 19 15.83 -1.23 -8.92
CA GLN A 19 16.66 -0.45 -8.01
C GLN A 19 16.48 1.07 -8.19
N GLN A 20 16.11 1.51 -9.40
CA GLN A 20 15.85 2.92 -9.69
C GLN A 20 14.56 3.39 -9.00
N GLU A 21 13.50 2.59 -9.03
CA GLU A 21 12.25 2.86 -8.30
C GLU A 21 12.48 2.91 -6.78
N GLU A 22 13.30 1.99 -6.25
CA GLU A 22 13.67 1.96 -4.84
C GLU A 22 14.35 3.27 -4.41
N MET A 23 15.31 3.76 -5.19
CA MET A 23 15.99 5.03 -4.91
C MET A 23 15.03 6.23 -4.97
N VAL A 24 14.15 6.28 -5.98
CA VAL A 24 13.15 7.35 -6.11
C VAL A 24 12.22 7.36 -4.90
N LEU A 25 11.74 6.20 -4.46
CA LEU A 25 10.87 6.11 -3.28
C LEU A 25 11.59 6.47 -2.00
N ALA A 26 12.85 6.08 -1.81
CA ALA A 26 13.63 6.48 -0.65
C ALA A 26 13.80 8.02 -0.60
N LEU A 27 13.98 8.68 -1.75
CA LEU A 27 14.04 10.14 -1.83
C LEU A 27 12.69 10.79 -1.50
N VAL A 28 11.58 10.28 -2.04
CA VAL A 28 10.23 10.78 -1.73
C VAL A 28 9.92 10.59 -0.25
N GLU A 29 10.28 9.44 0.31
CA GLU A 29 10.11 9.14 1.73
C GLU A 29 10.89 10.14 2.60
N LEU A 30 12.16 10.35 2.28
CA LEU A 30 13.02 11.29 2.99
C LEU A 30 12.44 12.71 2.93
N GLN A 31 12.04 13.19 1.75
CA GLN A 31 11.41 14.49 1.58
C GLN A 31 10.13 14.63 2.42
N THR A 32 9.28 13.61 2.39
CA THR A 32 8.02 13.58 3.16
C THR A 32 8.28 13.70 4.67
N ARG A 33 9.25 12.93 5.18
CA ARG A 33 9.66 12.97 6.59
C ARG A 33 10.30 14.29 6.99
N VAL A 34 11.13 14.88 6.14
CA VAL A 34 11.76 16.19 6.39
C VAL A 34 10.71 17.30 6.53
N LEU A 35 9.59 17.19 5.81
CA LEU A 35 8.45 18.09 5.94
C LEU A 35 7.59 17.82 7.19
N GLY A 36 7.96 16.85 8.03
CA GLY A 36 7.28 16.51 9.27
C GLY A 36 6.13 15.50 9.12
N TYR A 37 5.92 14.94 7.92
CA TYR A 37 4.88 13.94 7.71
C TYR A 37 5.42 12.52 7.99
N PRO A 38 4.73 11.72 8.81
CA PRO A 38 5.13 10.34 9.02
C PRO A 38 4.92 9.53 7.73
N SER A 39 5.92 8.73 7.38
CA SER A 39 5.81 7.74 6.31
C SER A 39 5.95 6.34 6.91
N HIS A 40 5.03 5.45 6.53
CA HIS A 40 5.04 4.06 6.97
C HIS A 40 4.82 3.15 5.76
N ASN A 41 5.75 2.24 5.54
CA ASN A 41 5.57 1.14 4.59
C ASN A 41 4.97 -0.03 5.37
N ILE A 42 3.79 -0.48 4.96
CA ILE A 42 3.09 -1.62 5.55
C ILE A 42 3.16 -2.78 4.56
N PRO A 43 3.83 -3.89 4.90
CA PRO A 43 3.85 -5.07 4.03
C PRO A 43 2.43 -5.56 3.73
N GLU A 44 2.19 -6.01 2.49
CA GLU A 44 0.87 -6.49 2.06
C GLU A 44 0.30 -7.56 3.00
N GLU A 45 1.13 -8.53 3.38
CA GLU A 45 0.78 -9.62 4.29
C GLU A 45 0.30 -9.10 5.64
N LYS A 46 0.96 -8.06 6.17
CA LYS A 46 0.59 -7.45 7.44
C LYS A 46 -0.73 -6.70 7.32
N LEU A 47 -0.94 -5.97 6.22
CA LEU A 47 -2.19 -5.26 5.95
C LEU A 47 -3.37 -6.23 5.83
N LYS A 48 -3.22 -7.29 5.03
CA LYS A 48 -4.24 -8.34 4.87
C LYS A 48 -4.57 -9.00 6.20
N LYS A 49 -3.56 -9.37 6.99
CA LYS A 49 -3.76 -9.96 8.32
C LYS A 49 -4.59 -9.06 9.24
N THR A 50 -4.22 -7.79 9.35
CA THR A 50 -4.93 -6.82 10.21
C THR A 50 -6.37 -6.57 9.74
N LEU A 51 -6.61 -6.55 8.42
CA LEU A 51 -7.96 -6.43 7.89
C LEU A 51 -8.80 -7.68 8.17
N SER A 52 -8.22 -8.87 8.04
CA SER A 52 -8.90 -10.13 8.39
C SER A 52 -9.26 -10.19 9.88
N GLU A 53 -8.39 -9.73 10.78
CA GLU A 53 -8.67 -9.60 12.22
C GLU A 53 -9.82 -8.61 12.52
N ALA A 54 -10.17 -7.74 11.57
CA ALA A 54 -11.27 -6.79 11.65
C ALA A 54 -12.52 -7.24 10.85
N ASP A 55 -12.66 -8.54 10.58
CA ASP A 55 -13.76 -9.18 9.85
C ASP A 55 -13.89 -8.77 8.36
N PHE A 56 -12.79 -8.35 7.73
CA PHE A 56 -12.76 -8.19 6.27
C PHE A 56 -12.33 -9.51 5.60
N GLY A 57 -12.83 -9.79 4.39
CA GLY A 57 -12.66 -11.12 3.77
C GLY A 57 -12.27 -11.15 2.29
N GLU A 58 -13.10 -10.58 1.42
CA GLU A 58 -12.88 -10.68 -0.04
C GLU A 58 -11.84 -9.66 -0.51
N PHE A 59 -10.56 -10.03 -0.51
CA PHE A 59 -9.46 -9.17 -0.94
C PHE A 59 -9.26 -9.19 -2.46
N ILE A 60 -9.13 -8.00 -3.06
CA ILE A 60 -8.68 -7.80 -4.43
C ILE A 60 -7.45 -6.90 -4.37
N THR A 61 -6.35 -7.35 -4.95
CA THR A 61 -5.08 -6.61 -4.98
C THR A 61 -4.59 -6.42 -6.40
N LYS A 62 -4.16 -5.22 -6.74
CA LYS A 62 -3.40 -4.92 -7.97
C LYS A 62 -1.99 -4.51 -7.58
N GLN A 63 -1.02 -5.32 -8.03
CA GLN A 63 0.41 -5.09 -7.84
C GLN A 63 0.92 -3.98 -8.79
N PRO A 64 2.05 -3.36 -8.46
CA PRO A 64 2.77 -2.49 -9.40
C PRO A 64 3.09 -3.23 -10.70
N ASP A 65 2.85 -2.58 -11.83
CA ASP A 65 3.09 -3.11 -13.19
C ASP A 65 4.10 -2.27 -14.00
N GLY A 66 4.72 -1.27 -13.38
CA GLY A 66 5.69 -0.36 -14.01
C GLY A 66 5.06 0.72 -14.89
N SER A 67 3.73 0.78 -15.00
CA SER A 67 3.04 1.82 -15.78
C SER A 67 2.88 3.15 -15.04
N TYR A 68 3.16 3.17 -13.72
CA TYR A 68 3.04 4.35 -12.86
C TYR A 68 4.39 4.75 -12.29
N ALA A 69 4.57 6.04 -12.01
CA ALA A 69 5.81 6.60 -11.48
C ALA A 69 6.17 6.09 -10.07
N TYR A 70 5.19 5.61 -9.30
CA TYR A 70 5.38 5.05 -7.96
C TYR A 70 4.79 3.64 -7.90
N PRO A 71 5.52 2.64 -7.40
CA PRO A 71 4.99 1.29 -7.26
C PRO A 71 4.01 1.26 -6.09
N THR A 72 2.73 1.33 -6.41
CA THR A 72 1.66 1.29 -5.41
C THR A 72 0.91 -0.04 -5.43
N LEU A 73 0.62 -0.57 -4.24
CA LEU A 73 -0.33 -1.64 -4.03
C LEU A 73 -1.74 -1.04 -3.89
N LEU A 74 -2.61 -1.34 -4.85
CA LEU A 74 -4.03 -1.06 -4.72
C LEU A 74 -4.72 -2.28 -4.11
N LEU A 75 -5.35 -2.09 -2.96
CA LEU A 75 -6.12 -3.13 -2.27
C LEU A 75 -7.56 -2.67 -2.10
N SER A 76 -8.51 -3.54 -2.44
CA SER A 76 -9.88 -3.42 -1.99
C SER A 76 -10.29 -4.65 -1.19
N VAL A 77 -11.13 -4.45 -0.18
CA VAL A 77 -11.66 -5.56 0.62
C VAL A 77 -13.05 -5.27 1.13
N LYS A 78 -13.91 -6.30 1.13
CA LYS A 78 -15.27 -6.23 1.66
C LYS A 78 -15.31 -6.60 3.14
N LYS A 79 -16.09 -5.83 3.91
CA LYS A 79 -16.43 -6.12 5.31
C LYS A 79 -17.71 -6.95 5.42
#